data_AF-A0A8T0DX75-F1
#
_entry.id   AF-A0A8T0DX75-F1
#
_cell.length_a   1.000
_cell.length_b   1.000
_cell.length_c   1.000
_cell.angle_alpha   90.00
_cell.angle_beta   90.00
_cell.angle_gamma   90.00
#
_symmetry.space_group_name_H-M   'P 1'
#
loop_
_entity.id
_entity.type
_entity.pdbx_description
1 polymer ?
#
loop_
_entity_poly.entity_id
_entity_poly.type
_entity_poly.pdbx_seq_one_letter_code
_entity_poly.pdbx_strand_id
1 'polypeptide(L)'
;MNNSSQSILTSPSNVTAVYNVHIAEVWSSLVVQTAVCVIGTVLNTLNVIVFQHRKFDATPYLYMTALAVTDTGSLIVHMPYGLARCDRRIPFCATESFKYLRLQLSYYMTYVSFELGNMFEAMSAWVTLLICIERLVTMRWPHVGKVNFSHRQGKRQLTLTITLAILFHIPLFFVLEIKQKEIVTNLNETRRYHVTVLTPFGNSRYYYAYTWIRFLLVQCIPLILLCIVNVLLLVVIWSSYSNQKTYELNRNREGAERSKALLSAMKEHRIEIERKSAMEIQVDEDSKMDCIEKLESSERCQSDVHKASRKWRSNNKKRTKSLRPTRKSMTRLDRVQQANHKLTVLLVIVSFSFLFGQIPQAIAYTHIIKLFIPADCTECYVYASLYQHLSHLLCLITSTTNFFLYVSLNKHFRVHLNELCCHA
;
A
#
# COMPACT_ATOMS: atom_id res chain seq x y z
N MET A 1 12.07 41.41 29.64
CA MET A 1 12.09 40.61 30.89
C MET A 1 13.28 39.67 30.83
N ASN A 2 13.99 39.55 31.95
CA ASN A 2 15.45 39.46 32.09
C ASN A 2 16.21 38.36 31.34
N ASN A 3 17.39 38.79 30.86
CA ASN A 3 18.57 37.99 30.54
C ASN A 3 19.05 37.21 31.76
N SER A 4 19.00 35.88 31.70
CA SER A 4 19.76 35.02 32.62
C SER A 4 19.87 33.60 32.04
N SER A 5 20.77 33.41 31.06
CA SER A 5 21.21 32.07 30.60
C SER A 5 22.53 32.16 29.82
N GLN A 6 23.56 32.81 30.36
CA GLN A 6 24.94 32.68 29.87
C GLN A 6 25.93 32.77 31.02
N SER A 7 26.09 31.66 31.74
CA SER A 7 27.29 31.38 32.54
C SER A 7 27.27 29.92 32.99
N ILE A 8 27.74 29.02 32.13
CA ILE A 8 28.25 27.72 32.58
C ILE A 8 29.70 27.66 32.09
N LEU A 9 30.57 28.17 32.96
CA LEU A 9 32.00 27.90 32.96
C LEU A 9 32.15 26.51 33.60
N THR A 10 32.56 25.48 32.84
CA THR A 10 32.82 24.14 33.41
C THR A 10 34.25 23.70 33.18
N SER A 11 34.91 23.46 34.32
CA SER A 11 36.08 22.63 34.60
C SER A 11 36.43 21.55 33.56
N PRO A 12 37.74 21.28 33.31
CA PRO A 12 38.20 20.30 32.32
C PRO A 12 37.99 18.83 32.68
N SER A 13 37.38 18.50 33.83
CA SER A 13 37.05 17.13 34.23
C SER A 13 35.67 16.63 33.76
N ASN A 14 34.84 17.48 33.12
CA ASN A 14 33.47 17.15 32.68
C ASN A 14 33.30 16.96 31.16
N VAL A 15 34.39 16.72 30.42
CA VAL A 15 34.35 16.55 28.95
C VAL A 15 33.77 15.19 28.52
N THR A 16 33.41 14.31 29.46
CA THR A 16 32.78 13.00 29.19
C THR A 16 31.25 13.00 29.25
N ALA A 17 30.59 14.10 29.58
CA ALA A 17 29.13 14.24 29.48
C ALA A 17 28.66 14.52 28.03
N VAL A 18 29.37 13.98 27.03
CA VAL A 18 28.94 13.97 25.63
C VAL A 18 27.94 12.82 25.50
N TYR A 19 26.64 13.14 25.59
CA TYR A 19 25.47 12.29 25.32
C TYR A 19 25.78 10.82 25.04
N ASN A 20 25.69 9.96 26.06
CA ASN A 20 25.83 8.53 25.89
C ASN A 20 24.72 7.99 24.98
N VAL A 21 25.00 7.82 23.68
CA VAL A 21 24.10 7.13 22.75
C VAL A 21 23.90 5.70 23.25
N HIS A 22 22.65 5.23 23.27
CA HIS A 22 22.36 3.89 23.75
C HIS A 22 23.05 2.84 22.88
N ILE A 23 23.67 1.81 23.46
CA ILE A 23 24.43 0.80 22.69
C ILE A 23 23.52 0.07 21.67
N ALA A 24 22.26 -0.12 22.02
CA ALA A 24 21.26 -0.70 21.11
C ALA A 24 21.00 0.19 19.88
N GLU A 25 21.04 1.52 20.04
CA GLU A 25 20.91 2.47 18.92
C GLU A 25 22.07 2.29 17.93
N VAL A 26 23.30 2.14 18.44
CA VAL A 26 24.51 1.97 17.62
C VAL A 26 24.45 0.68 16.82
N TRP A 27 24.18 -0.47 17.47
CA TRP A 27 24.07 -1.76 16.77
C TRP A 27 22.89 -1.81 15.81
N SER A 28 21.75 -1.26 16.21
CA SER A 28 20.55 -1.18 15.36
C SER A 28 20.82 -0.31 14.13
N SER A 29 21.46 0.85 14.28
CA SER A 29 21.84 1.72 13.16
C SER A 29 22.85 1.03 12.25
N LEU A 30 23.89 0.42 12.81
CA LEU A 30 25.00 -0.13 12.03
C LEU A 30 24.60 -1.39 11.24
N VAL A 31 23.87 -2.31 11.88
CA VAL A 31 23.54 -3.62 11.30
C VAL A 31 22.14 -3.64 10.71
N VAL A 32 21.13 -3.36 11.55
CA VAL A 32 19.71 -3.56 11.17
C VAL A 32 19.29 -2.53 10.13
N GLN A 33 19.52 -1.24 10.39
CA GLN A 33 19.14 -0.18 9.46
C GLN A 33 19.90 -0.30 8.13
N THR A 34 21.20 -0.55 8.16
CA THR A 34 22.00 -0.74 6.93
C THR A 34 21.46 -1.92 6.10
N ALA A 35 21.15 -3.05 6.72
CA ALA A 35 20.57 -4.21 6.03
C ALA A 35 19.20 -3.89 5.42
N VAL A 36 18.32 -3.21 6.17
CA VAL A 36 17.01 -2.75 5.68
C VAL A 36 17.18 -1.79 4.50
N CYS A 37 18.10 -0.83 4.56
CA CYS A 37 18.36 0.08 3.45
C CYS A 37 18.86 -0.64 2.19
N VAL A 38 19.77 -1.62 2.33
CA VAL A 38 20.29 -2.41 1.19
C VAL A 38 19.17 -3.24 0.56
N ILE A 39 18.47 -4.05 1.35
CA ILE A 39 17.38 -4.90 0.87
C ILE A 39 16.27 -4.04 0.28
N GLY A 40 15.86 -3.00 1.01
CA GLY A 40 14.81 -2.09 0.58
C GLY A 40 15.13 -1.37 -0.73
N THR A 41 16.39 -0.96 -0.94
CA THR A 41 16.81 -0.32 -2.20
C THR A 41 16.64 -1.29 -3.37
N VAL A 42 17.06 -2.55 -3.22
CA VAL A 42 16.88 -3.58 -4.25
C VAL A 42 15.40 -3.83 -4.52
N LEU A 43 14.60 -4.06 -3.48
CA LEU A 43 13.17 -4.38 -3.62
C LEU A 43 12.36 -3.22 -4.21
N ASN A 44 12.63 -1.97 -3.82
CA ASN A 44 11.95 -0.82 -4.40
C ASN A 44 12.44 -0.50 -5.82
N THR A 45 13.70 -0.79 -6.15
CA THR A 45 14.17 -0.72 -7.55
C THR A 45 13.42 -1.73 -8.43
N LEU A 46 13.20 -2.96 -7.94
CA LEU A 46 12.36 -3.93 -8.65
C LEU A 46 10.91 -3.45 -8.80
N ASN A 47 10.34 -2.78 -7.80
CA ASN A 47 9.01 -2.16 -7.92
C ASN A 47 8.97 -1.15 -9.08
N VAL A 48 9.98 -0.28 -9.18
CA VAL A 48 10.09 0.71 -10.27
C VAL A 48 10.15 0.01 -11.63
N ILE A 49 11.02 -1.00 -11.78
CA ILE A 49 11.19 -1.74 -13.03
C ILE A 49 9.87 -2.41 -13.46
N VAL A 50 9.19 -3.09 -12.53
CA VAL A 50 7.93 -3.79 -12.83
C VAL A 50 6.83 -2.82 -13.23
N PHE A 51 6.69 -1.68 -12.54
CA PHE A 51 5.64 -0.71 -12.85
C PHE A 51 5.88 0.10 -14.13
N GLN A 52 7.11 0.15 -14.65
CA GLN A 52 7.40 0.78 -15.95
C GLN A 52 6.82 -0.01 -17.14
N HIS A 53 6.37 -1.24 -16.93
CA HIS A 53 5.81 -2.04 -17.99
C HIS A 53 4.48 -1.47 -18.53
N ARG A 54 4.30 -1.52 -19.86
CA ARG A 54 3.13 -0.97 -20.59
C ARG A 54 1.73 -1.42 -20.10
N LYS A 55 1.65 -2.51 -19.34
CA LYS A 55 0.38 -3.00 -18.75
C LYS A 55 -0.08 -2.14 -17.56
N PHE A 56 0.78 -1.28 -17.02
CA PHE A 56 0.51 -0.42 -15.87
C PHE A 56 0.27 1.05 -16.30
N ASP A 57 -0.60 1.29 -17.28
CA ASP A 57 -0.85 2.65 -17.83
C ASP A 57 -1.74 3.53 -16.94
N ALA A 58 -2.42 2.94 -15.96
CA ALA A 58 -3.39 3.68 -15.16
C ALA A 58 -2.68 4.64 -14.19
N THR A 59 -3.27 5.82 -14.00
CA THR A 59 -2.82 6.88 -13.07
C THR A 59 -2.33 6.40 -11.69
N PRO A 60 -2.94 5.40 -11.03
CA PRO A 60 -2.49 4.93 -9.72
C PRO A 60 -1.15 4.20 -9.77
N TYR A 61 -0.83 3.53 -10.89
CA TYR A 61 0.46 2.88 -11.09
C TYR A 61 1.56 3.91 -11.35
N LEU A 62 1.25 5.02 -12.01
CA LEU A 62 2.16 6.16 -12.11
C LEU A 62 2.54 6.67 -10.71
N TYR A 63 1.57 6.84 -9.81
CA TYR A 63 1.84 7.29 -8.44
C TYR A 63 2.56 6.23 -7.60
N MET A 64 2.22 4.95 -7.73
CA MET A 64 2.96 3.86 -7.06
C MET A 64 4.41 3.77 -7.55
N THR A 65 4.67 4.03 -8.83
CA THR A 65 6.04 4.11 -9.36
C THR A 65 6.79 5.26 -8.70
N ALA A 66 6.16 6.43 -8.61
CA ALA A 66 6.77 7.59 -7.95
C ALA A 66 7.05 7.33 -6.47
N LEU A 67 6.13 6.66 -5.77
CA LEU A 67 6.30 6.23 -4.38
C LEU A 67 7.51 5.28 -4.24
N ALA A 68 7.65 4.30 -5.14
CA ALA A 68 8.81 3.40 -5.14
C ALA A 68 10.13 4.16 -5.42
N VAL A 69 10.11 5.20 -6.27
CA VAL A 69 11.28 6.06 -6.52
C VAL A 69 11.64 6.87 -5.27
N THR A 70 10.66 7.47 -4.58
CA THR A 70 10.91 8.27 -3.37
C THR A 70 11.38 7.39 -2.20
N ASP A 71 10.83 6.18 -2.08
CA ASP A 71 11.27 5.19 -1.09
C ASP A 71 12.71 4.71 -1.39
N THR A 72 13.03 4.43 -2.66
CA THR A 72 14.40 4.08 -3.08
C THR A 72 15.39 5.20 -2.73
N GLY A 73 15.03 6.45 -3.04
CA GLY A 73 15.83 7.63 -2.69
C GLY A 73 16.05 7.76 -1.19
N SER A 74 14.99 7.59 -0.38
CA SER A 74 15.07 7.61 1.08
C SER A 74 16.06 6.57 1.61
N LEU A 75 15.96 5.33 1.12
CA LEU A 75 16.78 4.19 1.56
C LEU A 75 18.25 4.37 1.18
N ILE A 76 18.55 4.85 -0.03
CA ILE A 76 19.90 5.17 -0.46
C ILE A 76 20.50 6.28 0.40
N VAL A 77 19.75 7.37 0.62
CA VAL A 77 20.24 8.51 1.39
C VAL A 77 20.59 8.11 2.82
N HIS A 78 19.78 7.27 3.45
CA HIS A 78 19.98 6.80 4.83
C HIS A 78 20.92 5.60 4.95
N MET A 79 21.35 4.97 3.86
CA MET A 79 22.24 3.79 3.90
C MET A 79 23.55 4.05 4.68
N PRO A 80 24.25 5.18 4.53
CA PRO A 80 25.49 5.45 5.26
C PRO A 80 25.30 5.83 6.75
N TYR A 81 24.05 6.01 7.21
CA TYR A 81 23.75 6.49 8.55
C TYR A 81 24.30 5.58 9.65
N GLY A 82 24.24 4.26 9.45
CA GLY A 82 24.76 3.28 10.40
C GLY A 82 26.26 3.43 10.65
N LEU A 83 27.04 3.65 9.59
CA LEU A 83 28.48 3.91 9.70
C LEU A 83 28.75 5.25 10.38
N ALA A 84 27.96 6.30 10.08
CA ALA A 84 28.11 7.61 10.69
C ALA A 84 27.84 7.60 12.21
N ARG A 85 26.93 6.73 12.68
CA ARG A 85 26.59 6.54 14.10
C ARG A 85 27.50 5.53 14.83
N CYS A 86 28.46 4.92 14.15
CA CYS A 86 29.38 4.00 14.82
C CYS A 86 30.30 4.71 15.82
N ASP A 87 30.57 4.05 16.94
CA ASP A 87 31.40 4.61 18.02
C ASP A 87 32.56 3.69 18.41
N ARG A 88 33.40 4.16 19.34
CA ARG A 88 34.63 3.48 19.75
C ARG A 88 34.41 2.19 20.54
N ARG A 89 33.16 1.89 20.96
CA ARG A 89 32.84 0.61 21.63
C ARG A 89 32.94 -0.55 20.64
N ILE A 90 32.90 -0.28 19.34
CA ILE A 90 33.10 -1.25 18.27
C ILE A 90 34.55 -1.14 17.76
N PRO A 91 35.37 -2.22 17.86
CA PRO A 91 36.79 -2.17 17.51
C PRO A 91 37.08 -1.66 16.09
N PHE A 92 36.26 -2.07 15.11
CA PHE A 92 36.35 -1.61 13.73
C PHE A 92 36.31 -0.08 13.61
N CYS A 93 35.46 0.57 14.41
CA CYS A 93 35.23 2.02 14.37
C CYS A 93 36.26 2.84 15.16
N ALA A 94 37.17 2.16 15.87
CA ALA A 94 38.31 2.78 16.53
C ALA A 94 39.57 2.83 15.64
N THR A 95 39.57 2.16 14.48
CA THR A 95 40.72 2.11 13.56
C THR A 95 41.05 3.48 12.93
N GLU A 96 42.32 3.73 12.60
CA GLU A 96 42.74 4.99 11.97
C GLU A 96 42.07 5.22 10.61
N SER A 97 41.95 4.19 9.78
CA SER A 97 41.25 4.26 8.49
C SER A 97 39.80 4.73 8.64
N PHE A 98 39.13 4.26 9.70
CA PHE A 98 37.75 4.66 9.98
C PHE A 98 37.64 6.12 10.44
N LYS A 99 38.67 6.70 11.07
CA LYS A 99 38.66 8.13 11.43
C LYS A 99 38.57 9.03 10.19
N TYR A 100 39.30 8.69 9.12
CA TYR A 100 39.20 9.41 7.85
C TYR A 100 37.81 9.25 7.22
N LEU A 101 37.29 8.02 7.17
CA LEU A 101 35.94 7.75 6.67
C LEU A 101 34.87 8.49 7.48
N ARG A 102 34.99 8.55 8.81
CA ARG A 102 34.06 9.24 9.71
C ARG A 102 33.97 10.73 9.41
N LEU A 103 35.08 11.37 9.01
CA LEU A 103 35.06 12.75 8.58
C LEU A 103 34.22 12.91 7.31
N GLN A 104 34.46 12.08 6.29
CA GLN A 104 33.69 12.10 5.04
C GLN A 104 32.20 11.83 5.28
N LEU A 105 31.88 10.85 6.14
CA LEU A 105 30.52 10.57 6.57
C LEU A 105 29.89 11.79 7.24
N SER A 106 30.61 12.53 8.10
CA SER A 106 30.08 13.74 8.74
C SER A 106 29.68 14.82 7.72
N TYR A 107 30.50 15.01 6.67
CA TYR A 107 30.16 15.93 5.56
C TYR A 107 28.91 15.47 4.82
N TYR A 108 28.86 14.18 4.45
CA TYR A 108 27.69 13.59 3.81
C TYR A 108 26.42 13.73 4.66
N MET A 109 26.48 13.39 5.96
CA MET A 109 25.33 13.47 6.85
C MET A 109 24.81 14.90 6.97
N THR A 110 25.72 15.87 7.07
CA THR A 110 25.38 17.28 7.31
C THR A 110 24.80 17.95 6.07
N TYR A 111 25.44 17.80 4.91
CA TYR A 111 25.11 18.58 3.71
C TYR A 111 24.23 17.83 2.70
N VAL A 112 24.19 16.50 2.75
CA VAL A 112 23.45 15.67 1.80
C VAL A 112 22.31 14.93 2.50
N SER A 113 22.63 14.10 3.48
CA SER A 113 21.64 13.20 4.10
C SER A 113 20.55 13.94 4.86
N PHE A 114 20.92 14.97 5.63
CA PHE A 114 19.99 15.72 6.45
C PHE A 114 18.86 16.30 5.59
N GLU A 115 19.19 16.90 4.47
CA GLU A 115 18.21 17.59 3.64
C GLU A 115 17.48 16.64 2.69
N LEU A 116 18.22 15.83 1.91
CA LEU A 116 17.58 14.88 0.99
C LEU A 116 16.66 13.90 1.72
N GLY A 117 17.02 13.49 2.95
CA GLY A 117 16.17 12.64 3.78
C GLY A 117 14.80 13.26 4.06
N ASN A 118 14.77 14.54 4.46
CA ASN A 118 13.52 15.26 4.70
C ASN A 118 12.72 15.49 3.41
N MET A 119 13.40 15.76 2.29
CA MET A 119 12.76 15.90 0.98
C MET A 119 12.04 14.61 0.56
N PHE A 120 12.72 13.47 0.63
CA PHE A 120 12.11 12.19 0.26
C PHE A 120 10.97 11.77 1.19
N GLU A 121 11.09 12.02 2.50
CA GLU A 121 10.01 11.79 3.46
C GLU A 121 8.75 12.58 3.08
N ALA A 122 8.90 13.87 2.79
CA ALA A 122 7.79 14.72 2.38
C ALA A 122 7.19 14.28 1.05
N MET A 123 8.02 13.92 0.07
CA MET A 123 7.53 13.40 -1.21
C MET A 123 6.73 12.11 -1.02
N SER A 124 7.23 11.13 -0.26
CA SER A 124 6.50 9.88 0.00
C SER A 124 5.16 10.14 0.72
N ALA A 125 5.11 11.05 1.69
CA ALA A 125 3.87 11.39 2.40
C ALA A 125 2.81 12.00 1.48
N TRP A 126 3.18 13.02 0.69
CA TRP A 126 2.24 13.70 -0.21
C TRP A 126 1.84 12.85 -1.41
N VAL A 127 2.74 12.02 -1.96
CA VAL A 127 2.41 11.05 -3.01
C VAL A 127 1.44 10.00 -2.48
N THR A 128 1.65 9.47 -1.28
CA THR A 128 0.72 8.50 -0.66
C THR A 128 -0.66 9.10 -0.45
N LEU A 129 -0.75 10.36 -0.02
CA LEU A 129 -2.01 11.07 0.09
C LEU A 129 -2.67 11.26 -1.29
N LEU A 130 -1.90 11.62 -2.32
CA LEU A 130 -2.41 11.78 -3.69
C LEU A 130 -3.00 10.46 -4.24
N ILE A 131 -2.35 9.32 -3.96
CA ILE A 131 -2.87 7.98 -4.26
C ILE A 131 -4.22 7.76 -3.60
N CYS A 132 -4.32 8.06 -2.30
CA CYS A 132 -5.55 7.85 -1.53
C CYS A 132 -6.70 8.72 -2.04
N ILE A 133 -6.43 9.99 -2.33
CA ILE A 133 -7.43 10.93 -2.88
C ILE A 133 -7.90 10.47 -4.26
N GLU A 134 -6.98 10.10 -5.16
CA GLU A 134 -7.35 9.58 -6.48
C GLU A 134 -8.24 8.34 -6.33
N ARG A 135 -7.85 7.39 -5.47
CA ARG A 135 -8.65 6.19 -5.21
C ARG A 135 -10.05 6.52 -4.72
N LEU A 136 -10.16 7.43 -3.76
CA LEU A 136 -11.43 7.81 -3.18
C LEU A 136 -12.35 8.45 -4.23
N VAL A 137 -11.82 9.40 -5.00
CA VAL A 137 -12.60 10.09 -6.04
C VAL A 137 -13.00 9.12 -7.15
N THR A 138 -12.08 8.28 -7.65
CA THR A 138 -12.37 7.33 -8.73
C THR A 138 -13.38 6.26 -8.31
N MET A 139 -13.37 5.82 -7.05
CA MET A 139 -14.36 4.85 -6.55
C MET A 139 -15.71 5.48 -6.21
N ARG A 140 -15.71 6.64 -5.54
CA ARG A 140 -16.95 7.30 -5.09
C ARG A 140 -17.68 7.99 -6.25
N TRP A 141 -16.92 8.65 -7.13
CA TRP A 141 -17.44 9.41 -8.26
C TRP A 141 -16.66 9.11 -9.55
N PRO A 142 -16.96 7.98 -10.21
CA PRO A 142 -16.20 7.55 -11.39
C PRO A 142 -16.18 8.56 -12.54
N HIS A 143 -17.22 9.40 -12.65
CA HIS A 143 -17.30 10.46 -13.66
C HIS A 143 -16.26 11.58 -13.38
N VAL A 144 -16.16 12.04 -12.12
CA VAL A 144 -15.15 13.01 -11.70
C VAL A 144 -13.75 12.42 -11.82
N GLY A 145 -13.59 11.15 -11.42
CA GLY A 145 -12.30 10.43 -11.53
C GLY A 145 -11.75 10.44 -12.95
N LYS A 146 -12.58 10.17 -13.96
CA LYS A 146 -12.17 10.19 -15.37
C LYS A 146 -11.70 11.56 -15.86
N VAL A 147 -12.31 12.64 -15.37
CA VAL A 147 -11.99 14.01 -15.79
C VAL A 147 -10.73 14.50 -15.07
N ASN A 148 -10.70 14.39 -13.74
CA ASN A 148 -9.67 14.98 -12.90
C ASN A 148 -8.41 14.12 -12.76
N PHE A 149 -8.52 12.80 -12.90
CA PHE A 149 -7.42 11.84 -12.73
C PHE A 149 -7.12 11.04 -14.00
N SER A 150 -7.36 11.64 -15.17
CA SER A 150 -6.81 11.11 -16.41
C SER A 150 -5.28 11.03 -16.35
N HIS A 151 -4.66 10.12 -17.11
CA HIS A 151 -3.22 9.88 -17.03
C HIS A 151 -2.36 11.16 -17.22
N ARG A 152 -2.77 12.07 -18.12
CA ARG A 152 -2.09 13.37 -18.31
C ARG A 152 -2.24 14.30 -17.10
N GLN A 153 -3.44 14.37 -16.53
CA GLN A 153 -3.69 15.17 -15.33
C GLN A 153 -2.94 14.62 -14.12
N GLY A 154 -2.89 13.30 -14.00
CA GLY A 154 -2.13 12.64 -12.93
C GLY A 154 -0.63 12.93 -13.02
N LYS A 155 -0.03 12.89 -14.23
CA LYS A 155 1.36 13.35 -14.42
C LYS A 155 1.57 14.78 -13.94
N ARG A 156 0.68 15.70 -14.33
CA ARG A 156 0.75 17.11 -13.90
C ARG A 156 0.64 17.25 -12.38
N GLN A 157 -0.31 16.57 -11.74
CA GLN A 157 -0.50 16.57 -10.29
C GLN A 157 0.73 16.04 -9.58
N LEU A 158 1.27 14.90 -10.03
CA LEU A 158 2.47 14.29 -9.45
C LEU A 158 3.69 15.21 -9.56
N THR A 159 3.95 15.76 -10.76
CA THR A 159 5.07 16.69 -10.98
C THR A 159 4.94 17.92 -10.09
N LEU A 160 3.74 18.48 -9.96
CA LEU A 160 3.49 19.62 -9.08
C LEU A 160 3.77 19.26 -7.62
N THR A 161 3.24 18.13 -7.13
CA THR A 161 3.45 17.66 -5.76
C THR A 161 4.93 17.47 -5.43
N ILE A 162 5.69 16.80 -6.31
CA ILE A 162 7.12 16.58 -6.14
C ILE A 162 7.88 17.92 -6.13
N THR A 163 7.57 18.80 -7.08
CA THR A 163 8.26 20.09 -7.20
C THR A 163 8.02 20.96 -5.96
N LEU A 164 6.77 21.03 -5.47
CA LEU A 164 6.44 21.78 -4.27
C LEU A 164 7.12 21.19 -3.02
N ALA A 165 7.18 19.87 -2.89
CA ALA A 165 7.88 19.22 -1.77
C ALA A 165 9.38 19.55 -1.77
N ILE A 166 10.02 19.54 -2.94
CA ILE A 166 11.43 19.92 -3.11
C ILE A 166 11.64 21.39 -2.77
N LEU A 167 10.87 22.29 -3.39
CA LEU A 167 11.01 23.74 -3.20
C LEU A 167 10.83 24.15 -1.74
N PHE A 168 9.89 23.52 -1.03
CA PHE A 168 9.64 23.80 0.37
C PHE A 168 10.85 23.49 1.27
N HIS A 169 11.63 22.45 0.94
CA HIS A 169 12.74 21.99 1.77
C HIS A 169 14.07 22.72 1.50
N ILE A 170 14.24 23.36 0.34
CA ILE A 170 15.47 24.10 -0.05
C ILE A 170 16.14 24.90 1.10
N PRO A 171 15.42 25.65 1.96
CA PRO A 171 16.06 26.40 3.06
C PRO A 171 16.90 25.55 4.01
N LEU A 172 16.62 24.25 4.14
CA LEU A 172 17.33 23.33 5.04
C LEU A 172 18.79 23.09 4.64
N PHE A 173 19.15 23.25 3.35
CA PHE A 173 20.56 23.20 2.91
C PHE A 173 21.44 24.24 3.61
N PHE A 174 20.84 25.32 4.13
CA PHE A 174 21.57 26.43 4.75
C PHE A 174 21.56 26.40 6.29
N VAL A 175 21.04 25.33 6.91
CA VAL A 175 20.84 25.25 8.37
C VAL A 175 22.08 24.79 9.12
N LEU A 176 22.85 23.86 8.56
CA LEU A 176 23.98 23.21 9.22
C LEU A 176 25.30 23.57 8.56
N GLU A 177 26.34 23.72 9.38
CA GLU A 177 27.72 23.87 8.93
C GLU A 177 28.67 23.03 9.80
N ILE A 178 29.80 22.61 9.22
CA ILE A 178 30.86 21.93 9.97
C ILE A 178 31.92 22.95 10.35
N LYS A 179 32.20 23.09 11.66
CA LYS A 179 33.28 23.92 12.19
C LYS A 179 34.33 23.08 12.91
N GLN A 180 35.59 23.50 12.79
CA GLN A 180 36.69 22.92 13.55
C GLN A 180 36.75 23.58 14.94
N LYS A 181 36.79 22.76 15.99
CA LYS A 181 37.00 23.18 17.37
C LYS A 181 38.30 22.60 17.90
N GLU A 182 38.91 23.32 18.83
CA GLU A 182 40.17 22.93 19.48
C GLU A 182 39.92 22.78 20.98
N ILE A 183 40.32 21.63 21.54
CA ILE A 183 40.36 21.42 22.98
C ILE A 183 41.82 21.27 23.39
N VAL A 184 42.25 22.08 24.36
CA VAL A 184 43.51 21.88 25.06
C VAL A 184 43.27 20.80 26.11
N THR A 185 43.95 19.67 25.97
CA THR A 185 43.91 18.59 26.96
C THR A 185 44.78 18.94 28.18
N ASN A 186 44.58 18.23 29.30
CA ASN A 186 45.35 18.43 30.55
C ASN A 186 46.88 18.26 30.40
N LEU A 187 47.34 17.71 29.27
CA LEU A 187 48.76 17.53 28.92
C LEU A 187 49.30 18.66 28.02
N ASN A 188 48.59 19.79 27.89
CA ASN A 188 48.87 20.86 26.91
C ASN A 188 48.84 20.42 25.44
N GLU A 189 48.36 19.20 25.13
CA GLU A 189 48.14 18.80 23.73
C GLU A 189 46.85 19.43 23.20
N THR A 190 46.95 20.15 22.08
CA THR A 190 45.80 20.70 21.36
C THR A 190 45.21 19.64 20.44
N ARG A 191 43.99 19.16 20.74
CA ARG A 191 43.25 18.25 19.85
C ARG A 191 42.23 19.02 19.05
N ARG A 192 42.30 18.88 17.73
CA ARG A 192 41.38 19.48 16.77
C ARG A 192 40.32 18.45 16.37
N TYR A 193 39.05 18.85 16.40
CA TYR A 193 37.93 17.99 16.04
C TYR A 193 36.87 18.78 15.28
N HIS A 194 36.17 18.10 14.37
CA HIS A 194 35.10 18.69 13.58
C HIS A 194 33.76 18.46 14.28
N VAL A 195 32.93 19.51 14.33
CA VAL A 195 31.58 19.43 14.87
C VAL A 195 30.58 20.07 13.91
N THR A 196 29.44 19.43 13.77
CA THR A 196 28.28 20.03 13.11
C THR A 196 27.64 21.05 14.06
N VAL A 197 27.44 22.27 13.58
CA VAL A 197 26.80 23.35 14.32
C VAL A 197 25.74 24.03 13.47
N LEU A 198 24.83 24.76 14.10
CA LEU A 198 23.83 25.57 13.42
C LEU A 198 24.48 26.82 12.83
N THR A 199 24.10 27.17 11.60
CA THR A 199 24.44 28.45 10.97
C THR A 199 23.67 29.60 11.64
N PRO A 200 23.98 30.88 11.33
CA PRO A 200 23.16 32.01 11.77
C PRO A 200 21.68 31.88 11.36
N PHE A 201 21.42 31.29 10.19
CA PHE A 201 20.06 30.97 9.75
C PHE A 201 19.44 29.87 10.62
N GLY A 202 20.17 28.78 10.89
CA GLY A 202 19.72 27.69 11.75
C GLY A 202 19.46 28.10 13.21
N ASN A 203 20.10 29.16 13.71
CA ASN A 203 19.84 29.70 15.05
C ASN A 203 18.79 30.83 15.07
N SER A 204 18.19 31.15 13.92
CA SER A 204 17.22 32.24 13.81
C SER A 204 15.82 31.83 14.26
N ARG A 205 15.01 32.82 14.64
CA ARG A 205 13.57 32.62 14.91
C ARG A 205 12.81 32.16 13.65
N TYR A 206 13.31 32.50 12.46
CA TYR A 206 12.71 32.08 11.19
C TYR A 206 12.82 30.56 11.00
N TYR A 207 14.00 29.98 11.25
CA TYR A 207 14.17 28.53 11.19
C TYR A 207 13.32 27.82 12.24
N TYR A 208 13.24 28.37 13.47
CA TYR A 208 12.36 27.83 14.51
C TYR A 208 10.87 27.84 14.11
N ALA A 209 10.38 28.90 13.45
CA ALA A 209 9.02 28.92 12.92
C ALA A 209 8.85 27.92 11.76
N TYR A 210 9.85 27.84 10.88
CA TYR A 210 9.88 26.91 9.76
C TYR A 210 9.80 25.43 10.22
N THR A 211 10.46 25.04 11.31
CA THR A 211 10.38 23.66 11.81
C THR A 211 8.98 23.28 12.30
N TRP A 212 8.21 24.22 12.86
CA TRP A 212 6.80 24.00 13.20
C TRP A 212 5.91 23.92 11.96
N ILE A 213 6.09 24.83 10.99
CA ILE A 213 5.36 24.79 9.72
C ILE A 213 5.62 23.48 8.99
N ARG A 214 6.89 23.04 8.93
CA ARG A 214 7.29 21.75 8.35
C ARG A 214 6.61 20.60 9.05
N PHE A 215 6.60 20.57 10.39
CA PHE A 215 5.91 19.52 11.14
C PHE A 215 4.42 19.44 10.79
N LEU A 216 3.74 20.59 10.71
CA LEU A 216 2.33 20.63 10.34
C LEU A 216 2.10 20.15 8.90
N LEU A 217 2.87 20.64 7.94
CA LEU A 217 2.70 20.36 6.51
C LEU A 217 3.17 18.97 6.08
N VAL A 218 4.25 18.45 6.68
CA VAL A 218 4.89 17.20 6.26
C VAL A 218 4.43 16.03 7.12
N GLN A 219 4.12 16.28 8.40
CA GLN A 219 3.76 15.24 9.35
C GLN A 219 2.25 15.27 9.64
N CYS A 220 1.71 16.33 10.25
CA CYS A 220 0.35 16.34 10.78
C CYS A 220 -0.73 16.27 9.69
N ILE A 221 -0.68 17.17 8.70
CA ILE A 221 -1.73 17.29 7.68
C ILE A 221 -1.80 16.02 6.82
N PRO A 222 -0.69 15.51 6.24
CA PRO A 222 -0.73 14.26 5.49
C PRO A 222 -1.22 13.09 6.32
N LEU A 223 -0.75 12.97 7.58
CA LEU A 223 -1.15 11.87 8.46
C LEU A 223 -2.66 11.89 8.78
N ILE A 224 -3.20 13.04 9.18
CA ILE A 224 -4.62 13.19 9.49
C ILE A 224 -5.48 12.92 8.25
N LEU A 225 -5.11 13.50 7.11
CA LEU A 225 -5.84 13.28 5.86
C LEU A 225 -5.74 11.82 5.39
N LEU A 226 -4.60 11.17 5.54
CA LEU A 226 -4.45 9.74 5.25
C LEU A 226 -5.35 8.90 6.15
N CYS A 227 -5.41 9.18 7.46
CA CYS A 227 -6.33 8.48 8.35
C CYS A 227 -7.79 8.64 7.91
N ILE A 228 -8.23 9.88 7.64
CA ILE A 228 -9.59 10.19 7.21
C ILE A 228 -9.91 9.48 5.88
N VAL A 229 -9.06 9.67 4.87
CA VAL A 229 -9.31 9.12 3.53
C VAL A 229 -9.27 7.59 3.52
N ASN A 230 -8.37 6.95 4.29
CA ASN A 230 -8.33 5.48 4.37
C ASN A 230 -9.56 4.92 5.08
N VAL A 231 -10.08 5.59 6.12
CA VAL A 231 -11.35 5.21 6.75
C VAL A 231 -12.51 5.34 5.76
N LEU A 232 -12.58 6.46 5.01
CA LEU A 232 -13.60 6.65 3.98
C LEU A 232 -13.50 5.59 2.86
N LEU A 233 -12.29 5.24 2.44
CA LEU A 233 -12.04 4.18 1.46
C LEU A 233 -12.53 2.82 1.97
N LEU A 234 -12.25 2.48 3.23
CA LEU A 234 -12.76 1.25 3.84
C LEU A 234 -14.30 1.21 3.84
N VAL A 235 -14.95 2.32 4.19
CA VAL A 235 -16.42 2.41 4.16
C VAL A 235 -16.96 2.22 2.74
N VAL A 236 -16.33 2.82 1.73
CA VAL A 236 -16.72 2.67 0.32
C VAL A 236 -16.49 1.24 -0.18
N ILE A 237 -15.36 0.63 0.15
CA ILE A 237 -15.05 -0.77 -0.19
C ILE A 237 -16.07 -1.70 0.45
N TRP A 238 -16.37 -1.50 1.74
CA TRP A 238 -17.35 -2.29 2.47
C TRP A 238 -18.75 -2.16 1.88
N SER A 239 -19.19 -0.95 1.57
CA SER A 239 -20.46 -0.69 0.90
C SER A 239 -20.52 -1.39 -0.47
N SER A 240 -19.46 -1.30 -1.26
CA SER A 240 -19.38 -1.98 -2.57
C SER A 240 -19.44 -3.50 -2.42
N TYR A 241 -18.75 -4.07 -1.43
CA TYR A 241 -18.75 -5.51 -1.17
C TYR A 241 -20.13 -6.00 -0.68
N SER A 242 -20.75 -5.26 0.25
CA SER A 242 -22.09 -5.58 0.77
C SER A 242 -23.14 -5.56 -0.34
N ASN A 243 -23.09 -4.55 -1.22
CA ASN A 243 -23.98 -4.48 -2.38
C ASN A 243 -23.77 -5.67 -3.32
N GLN A 244 -22.52 -6.02 -3.65
CA GLN A 244 -22.22 -7.19 -4.48
C GLN A 244 -22.75 -8.49 -3.88
N LYS A 245 -22.55 -8.71 -2.58
CA LYS A 245 -23.08 -9.86 -1.87
C LYS A 245 -24.60 -9.92 -1.92
N THR A 246 -25.27 -8.78 -1.79
CA THR A 246 -26.73 -8.67 -1.89
C THR A 246 -27.23 -9.02 -3.29
N TYR A 247 -26.56 -8.52 -4.34
CA TYR A 247 -26.88 -8.90 -5.73
C TYR A 247 -26.68 -10.39 -5.98
N GLU A 248 -25.61 -11.00 -5.45
CA GLU A 248 -25.37 -12.44 -5.58
C GLU A 248 -26.43 -13.27 -4.86
N LEU A 249 -26.83 -12.88 -3.65
CA LEU A 249 -27.89 -13.54 -2.89
C LEU A 249 -29.24 -13.44 -3.60
N ASN A 250 -29.62 -12.26 -4.07
CA ASN A 250 -30.86 -12.03 -4.82
C ASN A 250 -30.86 -12.85 -6.11
N ARG A 251 -29.74 -12.89 -6.85
CA ARG A 251 -29.61 -13.69 -8.06
C ARG A 251 -29.74 -15.19 -7.79
N ASN A 252 -29.14 -15.69 -6.70
CA ASN A 252 -29.25 -17.10 -6.32
C ASN A 252 -30.69 -17.45 -5.91
N ARG A 253 -31.38 -16.53 -5.21
CA ARG A 253 -32.79 -16.67 -4.85
C ARG A 253 -33.69 -16.72 -6.10
N GLU A 254 -33.53 -15.77 -7.03
CA GLU A 254 -34.26 -15.77 -8.31
C GLU A 254 -34.00 -17.07 -9.10
N GLY A 255 -32.76 -17.55 -9.13
CA GLY A 255 -32.41 -18.82 -9.76
C GLY A 255 -33.10 -20.03 -9.11
N ALA A 256 -33.16 -20.06 -7.78
CA ALA A 256 -33.86 -21.11 -7.03
C ALA A 256 -35.39 -21.05 -7.25
N GLU A 257 -35.99 -19.87 -7.24
CA GLU A 257 -37.41 -19.66 -7.50
C GLU A 257 -37.77 -20.10 -8.93
N ARG A 258 -36.95 -19.75 -9.92
CA ARG A 258 -37.14 -20.17 -11.32
C ARG A 258 -37.00 -21.68 -11.50
N SER A 259 -36.04 -22.31 -10.80
CA SER A 259 -35.90 -23.76 -10.81
C SER A 259 -37.10 -24.46 -10.18
N LYS A 260 -37.66 -23.92 -9.09
CA LYS A 260 -38.88 -24.43 -8.45
C LYS A 260 -40.08 -24.31 -9.39
N ALA A 261 -40.28 -23.13 -10.00
CA ALA A 261 -41.37 -22.90 -10.95
C ALA A 261 -41.31 -23.84 -12.17
N LEU A 262 -40.10 -24.06 -12.70
CA LEU A 262 -39.90 -25.03 -13.78
C LEU A 262 -40.28 -26.45 -13.35
N LEU A 263 -39.84 -26.86 -12.16
CA LEU A 263 -40.14 -28.18 -11.61
C LEU A 263 -41.65 -28.37 -11.44
N SER A 264 -42.36 -27.35 -10.94
CA SER A 264 -43.83 -27.35 -10.81
C SER A 264 -44.53 -27.46 -12.17
N ALA A 265 -44.14 -26.65 -13.15
CA ALA A 265 -44.70 -26.72 -14.50
C ALA A 265 -44.45 -28.09 -15.18
N MET A 266 -43.28 -28.71 -14.94
CA MET A 266 -42.99 -30.05 -15.43
C MET A 266 -43.88 -31.12 -14.77
N LYS A 267 -44.18 -30.98 -13.46
CA LYS A 267 -45.10 -31.87 -12.76
C LYS A 267 -46.53 -31.71 -13.27
N GLU A 268 -47.02 -30.48 -13.44
CA GLU A 268 -48.35 -30.20 -14.00
C GLU A 268 -48.51 -30.79 -15.40
N HIS A 269 -47.53 -30.59 -16.29
CA HIS A 269 -47.57 -31.17 -17.63
C HIS A 269 -47.59 -32.71 -17.58
N ARG A 270 -46.90 -33.33 -16.63
CA ARG A 270 -46.92 -34.79 -16.46
C ARG A 270 -48.30 -35.28 -16.05
N ILE A 271 -48.92 -34.63 -15.06
CA ILE A 271 -50.28 -34.95 -14.60
C ILE A 271 -51.30 -34.79 -15.73
N GLU A 272 -51.16 -33.74 -16.54
CA GLU A 272 -52.03 -33.50 -17.69
C GLU A 272 -51.91 -34.60 -18.77
N ILE A 273 -50.68 -35.10 -19.02
CA ILE A 273 -50.48 -36.25 -19.90
C ILE A 273 -51.15 -37.50 -19.31
N GLU A 274 -50.92 -37.79 -18.03
CA GLU A 274 -51.51 -38.95 -17.36
C GLU A 274 -53.05 -38.91 -17.38
N ARG A 275 -53.66 -37.72 -17.20
CA ARG A 275 -55.11 -37.50 -17.36
C ARG A 275 -55.60 -37.77 -18.78
N LYS A 276 -54.92 -37.22 -19.79
CA LYS A 276 -55.30 -37.45 -21.20
C LYS A 276 -55.18 -38.91 -21.60
N SER A 277 -54.10 -39.59 -21.18
CA SER A 277 -53.95 -41.03 -21.38
C SER A 277 -55.09 -41.83 -20.71
N ALA A 278 -55.50 -41.47 -19.49
CA ALA A 278 -56.59 -42.16 -18.80
C ALA A 278 -57.96 -41.93 -19.47
N MET A 279 -58.19 -40.73 -20.03
CA MET A 279 -59.42 -40.39 -20.75
C MET A 279 -59.48 -41.08 -22.12
N GLU A 280 -58.35 -41.22 -22.82
CA GLU A 280 -58.25 -42.02 -24.06
C GLU A 280 -58.52 -43.52 -23.79
N ILE A 281 -58.12 -44.05 -22.63
CA ILE A 281 -58.42 -45.43 -22.23
C ILE A 281 -59.93 -45.62 -21.94
N GLN A 282 -60.59 -44.65 -21.32
CA GLN A 282 -62.04 -44.71 -21.08
C GLN A 282 -62.88 -44.57 -22.36
N VAL A 283 -62.43 -43.77 -23.33
CA VAL A 283 -63.09 -43.66 -24.64
C VAL A 283 -62.91 -44.95 -25.46
N ASP A 284 -61.77 -45.63 -25.31
CA ASP A 284 -61.53 -46.95 -25.94
C ASP A 284 -62.36 -48.07 -25.27
N GLU A 285 -62.72 -47.94 -23.98
CA GLU A 285 -63.63 -48.86 -23.28
C GLU A 285 -65.10 -48.70 -23.72
N ASP A 286 -65.59 -47.47 -23.97
CA ASP A 286 -66.94 -47.25 -24.51
C ASP A 286 -67.05 -47.61 -26.01
N SER A 287 -65.95 -47.54 -26.78
CA SER A 287 -65.93 -48.08 -28.16
C SER A 287 -65.64 -49.58 -28.24
N LYS A 288 -65.29 -50.23 -27.13
CA LYS A 288 -65.07 -51.70 -27.04
C LYS A 288 -66.33 -52.50 -26.73
N MET A 289 -67.51 -51.90 -26.83
CA MET A 289 -68.77 -52.63 -26.95
C MET A 289 -69.27 -52.71 -28.39
N ASP A 290 -68.38 -52.58 -29.39
CA ASP A 290 -68.70 -52.98 -30.76
C ASP A 290 -67.40 -53.25 -31.55
N CYS A 291 -66.74 -54.39 -31.30
CA CYS A 291 -65.84 -55.09 -32.23
C CYS A 291 -65.08 -56.21 -31.49
N ILE A 292 -65.79 -57.27 -31.09
CA ILE A 292 -65.17 -58.60 -30.92
C ILE A 292 -65.69 -59.48 -32.05
N GLU A 293 -65.19 -59.23 -33.26
CA GLU A 293 -65.02 -60.28 -34.26
C GLU A 293 -64.19 -59.72 -35.42
N LYS A 294 -62.87 -59.96 -35.39
CA LYS A 294 -62.15 -60.63 -36.47
C LYS A 294 -60.63 -60.39 -36.41
N LEU A 295 -59.95 -61.52 -36.56
CA LEU A 295 -58.70 -61.73 -37.29
C LEU A 295 -57.39 -61.30 -36.61
N GLU A 296 -56.74 -62.33 -36.06
CA GLU A 296 -55.30 -62.54 -36.20
C GLU A 296 -54.84 -62.29 -37.65
N SER A 297 -53.91 -61.36 -37.84
CA SER A 297 -52.67 -61.60 -38.58
C SER A 297 -51.81 -60.34 -38.68
N SER A 298 -50.51 -60.54 -38.44
CA SER A 298 -49.40 -59.84 -39.09
C SER A 298 -49.06 -58.41 -38.63
N GLU A 299 -48.17 -58.36 -37.64
CA GLU A 299 -46.90 -57.62 -37.67
C GLU A 299 -46.80 -56.33 -38.52
N ARG A 300 -47.40 -55.23 -38.05
CA ARG A 300 -46.94 -53.88 -38.47
C ARG A 300 -47.07 -52.76 -37.43
N CYS A 301 -47.36 -53.05 -36.17
CA CYS A 301 -47.60 -51.98 -35.17
C CYS A 301 -46.41 -51.64 -34.23
N GLN A 302 -45.32 -52.41 -34.23
CA GLN A 302 -44.18 -52.11 -33.32
C GLN A 302 -43.22 -51.04 -33.87
N SER A 303 -43.17 -50.82 -35.19
CA SER A 303 -42.32 -49.78 -35.82
C SER A 303 -42.77 -48.37 -35.47
N ASP A 304 -44.08 -48.11 -35.50
CA ASP A 304 -44.62 -46.76 -35.50
C ASP A 304 -44.76 -46.18 -34.08
N VAL A 305 -44.99 -47.03 -33.08
CA VAL A 305 -44.92 -46.66 -31.65
C VAL A 305 -43.48 -46.29 -31.24
N HIS A 306 -42.47 -47.05 -31.72
CA HIS A 306 -41.07 -46.73 -31.48
C HIS A 306 -40.58 -45.48 -32.23
N LYS A 307 -41.17 -45.13 -33.38
CA LYS A 307 -40.90 -43.88 -34.12
C LYS A 307 -41.56 -42.68 -33.44
N ALA A 308 -42.80 -42.79 -32.99
CA ALA A 308 -43.52 -41.74 -32.27
C ALA A 308 -42.86 -41.44 -30.90
N SER A 309 -42.47 -42.48 -30.16
CA SER A 309 -41.75 -42.36 -28.88
C SER A 309 -40.37 -41.71 -29.07
N ARG A 310 -39.61 -42.07 -30.12
CA ARG A 310 -38.33 -41.41 -30.46
C ARG A 310 -38.50 -39.95 -30.84
N LYS A 311 -39.56 -39.60 -31.58
CA LYS A 311 -39.87 -38.21 -31.99
C LYS A 311 -40.27 -37.33 -30.80
N TRP A 312 -41.06 -37.86 -29.86
CA TRP A 312 -41.42 -37.19 -28.61
C TRP A 312 -40.20 -36.99 -27.70
N ARG A 313 -39.35 -38.02 -27.54
CA ARG A 313 -38.11 -37.96 -26.75
C ARG A 313 -37.09 -36.98 -27.35
N SER A 314 -37.02 -36.87 -28.68
CA SER A 314 -36.20 -35.88 -29.40
C SER A 314 -36.68 -34.43 -29.16
N ASN A 315 -37.99 -34.18 -29.26
CA ASN A 315 -38.55 -32.85 -29.04
C ASN A 315 -38.41 -32.39 -27.57
N ASN A 316 -38.55 -33.31 -26.62
CA ASN A 316 -38.36 -32.99 -25.19
C ASN A 316 -36.88 -32.73 -24.85
N LYS A 317 -35.93 -33.40 -25.55
CA LYS A 317 -34.48 -33.17 -25.41
C LYS A 317 -34.03 -31.83 -26.01
N LYS A 318 -34.74 -31.31 -27.03
CA LYS A 318 -34.54 -29.95 -27.57
C LYS A 318 -35.13 -28.87 -26.64
N ARG A 319 -36.31 -29.09 -26.06
CA ARG A 319 -36.92 -28.17 -25.07
C ARG A 319 -36.12 -28.07 -23.76
N THR A 320 -35.58 -29.19 -23.26
CA THR A 320 -34.75 -29.18 -22.03
C THR A 320 -33.36 -28.57 -22.21
N LYS A 321 -32.78 -28.59 -23.42
CA LYS A 321 -31.55 -27.84 -23.73
C LYS A 321 -31.75 -26.31 -23.69
N SER A 322 -32.95 -25.82 -24.02
CA SER A 322 -33.32 -24.40 -23.96
C SER A 322 -33.51 -23.87 -22.53
N LEU A 323 -33.58 -24.75 -21.52
CA LEU A 323 -33.89 -24.42 -20.12
C LEU A 323 -32.68 -24.48 -19.19
N ARG A 324 -31.49 -24.77 -19.72
CA ARG A 324 -30.27 -24.62 -18.92
C ARG A 324 -30.06 -23.12 -18.69
N PRO A 325 -29.94 -22.65 -17.43
CA PRO A 325 -29.56 -21.28 -17.17
C PRO A 325 -28.17 -21.08 -17.75
N THR A 326 -28.08 -20.46 -18.92
CA THR A 326 -26.81 -19.99 -19.47
C THR A 326 -26.22 -19.05 -18.43
N ARG A 327 -25.14 -19.50 -17.79
CA ARG A 327 -24.33 -18.70 -16.87
C ARG A 327 -23.91 -17.46 -17.65
N LYS A 328 -24.62 -16.33 -17.47
CA LYS A 328 -24.33 -15.08 -18.19
C LYS A 328 -22.85 -14.79 -18.00
N SER A 329 -22.10 -14.74 -19.11
CA SER A 329 -20.69 -14.38 -19.11
C SER A 329 -20.56 -12.99 -18.47
N MET A 330 -19.68 -12.88 -17.47
CA MET A 330 -19.41 -11.63 -16.77
C MET A 330 -19.07 -10.52 -17.78
N THR A 331 -19.77 -9.39 -17.69
CA THR A 331 -19.62 -8.32 -18.67
C THR A 331 -18.20 -7.73 -18.58
N ARG A 332 -17.77 -7.03 -19.64
CA ARG A 332 -16.47 -6.34 -19.64
C ARG A 332 -16.41 -5.29 -18.52
N LEU A 333 -17.52 -4.64 -18.22
CA LEU A 333 -17.63 -3.63 -17.17
C LEU A 333 -17.42 -4.23 -15.77
N ASP A 334 -18.05 -5.38 -15.49
CA ASP A 334 -17.91 -6.09 -14.21
C ASP A 334 -16.45 -6.49 -13.94
N ARG A 335 -15.74 -6.95 -14.97
CA ARG A 335 -14.31 -7.30 -14.88
C ARG A 335 -13.43 -6.10 -14.52
N VAL A 336 -13.68 -4.96 -15.17
CA VAL A 336 -12.94 -3.71 -14.89
C VAL A 336 -13.24 -3.23 -13.47
N GLN A 337 -14.48 -3.28 -13.02
CA GLN A 337 -14.87 -2.89 -11.67
C GLN A 337 -14.25 -3.80 -10.60
N GLN A 338 -14.21 -5.11 -10.84
CA GLN A 338 -13.56 -6.07 -9.93
C GLN A 338 -12.03 -5.86 -9.87
N ALA A 339 -11.39 -5.56 -11.00
CA ALA A 339 -9.96 -5.23 -11.04
C ALA A 339 -9.65 -3.95 -10.26
N ASN A 340 -10.45 -2.90 -10.47
CA ASN A 340 -10.34 -1.64 -9.72
C ASN A 340 -10.58 -1.85 -8.22
N HIS A 341 -11.53 -2.70 -7.83
CA HIS A 341 -11.76 -3.03 -6.42
C HIS A 341 -10.53 -3.68 -5.77
N LYS A 342 -9.94 -4.70 -6.42
CA LYS A 342 -8.72 -5.36 -5.92
C LYS A 342 -7.55 -4.39 -5.80
N LEU A 343 -7.41 -3.49 -6.77
CA LEU A 343 -6.38 -2.47 -6.77
C LEU A 343 -6.56 -1.46 -5.63
N THR A 344 -7.79 -1.03 -5.34
CA THR A 344 -8.04 -0.14 -4.20
C THR A 344 -7.81 -0.86 -2.87
N VAL A 345 -8.19 -2.13 -2.73
CA VAL A 345 -7.89 -2.91 -1.52
C VAL A 345 -6.37 -2.97 -1.28
N LEU A 346 -5.58 -3.25 -2.32
CA LEU A 346 -4.12 -3.20 -2.23
C LEU A 346 -3.63 -1.82 -1.76
N LEU A 347 -4.15 -0.74 -2.35
CA LEU A 347 -3.73 0.62 -2.02
C LEU A 347 -4.10 1.02 -0.58
N VAL A 348 -5.26 0.58 -0.09
CA VAL A 348 -5.64 0.78 1.32
C VAL A 348 -4.67 0.05 2.26
N ILE A 349 -4.28 -1.20 1.94
CA ILE A 349 -3.33 -1.96 2.76
C ILE A 349 -1.94 -1.28 2.75
N VAL A 350 -1.47 -0.82 1.59
CA VAL A 350 -0.22 -0.06 1.46
C VAL A 350 -0.27 1.23 2.29
N SER A 351 -1.38 1.96 2.23
CA SER A 351 -1.56 3.18 3.01
C SER A 351 -1.60 2.93 4.52
N PHE A 352 -2.21 1.84 4.99
CA PHE A 352 -2.15 1.47 6.41
C PHE A 352 -0.75 1.03 6.84
N SER A 353 0.00 0.33 5.97
CA SER A 353 1.42 0.01 6.20
C SER A 353 2.24 1.29 6.35
N PHE A 354 1.98 2.31 5.53
CA PHE A 354 2.62 3.61 5.63
C PHE A 354 2.26 4.35 6.93
N LEU A 355 0.98 4.36 7.32
CA LEU A 355 0.54 4.95 8.59
C LEU A 355 1.22 4.32 9.80
N PHE A 356 1.44 3.00 9.78
CA PHE A 356 2.12 2.28 10.85
C PHE A 356 3.55 2.77 11.08
N GLY A 357 4.28 3.15 10.02
CA GLY A 357 5.61 3.75 10.11
C GLY A 357 5.58 5.23 10.49
N GLN A 358 4.63 5.99 9.96
CA GLN A 358 4.58 7.45 10.13
C GLN A 358 4.10 7.91 11.51
N ILE A 359 3.19 7.19 12.17
CA ILE A 359 2.66 7.62 13.48
C ILE A 359 3.79 7.69 14.53
N PRO A 360 4.63 6.66 14.71
CA PRO A 360 5.74 6.73 15.66
C PRO A 360 6.78 7.79 15.28
N GLN A 361 7.03 7.98 13.96
CA GLN A 361 7.93 9.02 13.47
C GLN A 361 7.43 10.43 13.78
N ALA A 362 6.12 10.67 13.66
CA ALA A 362 5.50 11.94 13.99
C ALA A 362 5.65 12.30 15.48
N ILE A 363 5.49 11.31 16.36
CA ILE A 363 5.70 11.47 17.81
C ILE A 363 7.19 11.68 18.12
N ALA A 364 8.07 11.02 17.36
CA ALA A 364 9.52 11.13 17.51
C ALA A 364 10.08 12.51 17.10
N TYR A 365 9.29 13.33 16.41
CA TYR A 365 9.73 14.65 15.96
C TYR A 365 10.34 15.47 17.10
N THR A 366 11.48 16.13 16.85
CA THR A 366 12.32 16.73 17.90
C THR A 366 11.56 17.72 18.79
N HIS A 367 10.60 18.47 18.24
CA HIS A 367 9.79 19.39 19.03
C HIS A 367 8.74 18.67 19.89
N ILE A 368 8.16 17.59 19.37
CA ILE A 368 7.10 16.83 20.06
C ILE A 368 7.69 16.01 21.19
N ILE A 369 8.74 15.24 20.92
CA ILE A 369 9.34 14.38 21.95
C ILE A 369 9.88 15.18 23.14
N LYS A 370 10.39 16.40 22.91
CA LYS A 370 10.86 17.31 23.97
C LYS A 370 9.74 17.79 24.90
N LEU A 371 8.48 17.80 24.45
CA LEU A 371 7.34 18.13 25.31
C LEU A 371 7.02 17.02 26.31
N PHE A 372 7.41 15.78 26.02
CA PHE A 372 7.20 14.63 26.89
C PHE A 372 8.36 14.39 27.88
N ILE A 373 9.50 15.07 27.71
CA ILE A 373 10.68 14.89 28.54
C ILE A 373 10.67 15.95 29.66
N PRO A 374 10.66 15.55 30.95
CA PRO A 374 10.81 16.49 32.06
C PRO A 374 12.15 17.22 31.99
N ALA A 375 12.16 18.52 32.34
CA ALA A 375 13.37 19.35 32.30
C ALA A 375 14.52 18.78 33.16
N ASP A 376 14.19 18.07 34.25
CA ASP A 376 15.15 17.57 35.23
C ASP A 376 15.69 16.17 34.91
N CYS A 377 15.24 15.53 33.82
CA CYS A 377 15.64 14.16 33.47
C CYS A 377 16.71 14.11 32.37
N THR A 378 17.98 14.01 32.76
CA THR A 378 19.11 13.90 31.82
C THR A 378 19.17 12.53 31.13
N GLU A 379 18.88 11.44 31.84
CA GLU A 379 18.86 10.07 31.29
C GLU A 379 17.75 9.87 30.23
N CYS A 380 16.66 10.63 30.31
CA CYS A 380 15.54 10.56 29.38
C CYS A 380 15.94 10.91 27.93
N TYR A 381 16.97 11.75 27.74
CA TYR A 381 17.45 12.12 26.40
C TYR A 381 18.01 10.92 25.62
N VAL A 382 18.61 9.95 26.32
CA VAL A 382 19.15 8.74 25.70
C VAL A 382 18.02 7.87 25.15
N TYR A 383 16.95 7.69 25.94
CA TYR A 383 15.76 6.94 25.51
C TYR A 383 14.97 7.66 24.41
N ALA A 384 14.93 9.00 24.45
CA ALA A 384 14.32 9.80 23.39
C ALA A 384 15.06 9.65 22.06
N SER A 385 16.40 9.66 22.07
CA SER A 385 17.24 9.38 20.89
C SER A 385 16.99 7.97 20.37
N LEU A 386 16.92 6.98 21.26
CA LEU A 386 16.63 5.59 20.89
C LEU A 386 15.24 5.45 20.25
N TYR A 387 14.21 6.11 20.80
CA TYR A 387 12.87 6.13 20.22
C TYR A 387 12.87 6.77 18.82
N GLN A 388 13.56 7.90 18.65
CA GLN A 388 13.72 8.53 17.34
C GLN A 388 14.31 7.58 16.30
N HIS A 389 15.39 6.90 16.69
CA HIS A 389 16.04 5.90 15.85
C HIS A 389 15.09 4.75 15.49
N LEU A 390 14.40 4.17 16.47
CA LEU A 390 13.48 3.05 16.25
C LEU A 390 12.28 3.46 15.39
N SER A 391 11.73 4.65 15.59
CA SER A 391 10.63 5.19 14.77
C SER A 391 11.06 5.41 13.32
N HIS A 392 12.25 5.97 13.08
CA HIS A 392 12.79 6.11 11.73
C HIS A 392 13.07 4.76 11.08
N LEU A 393 13.66 3.81 11.82
CA LEU A 393 13.90 2.45 11.34
C LEU A 393 12.58 1.76 10.95
N LEU A 394 11.53 1.93 11.75
CA LEU A 394 10.21 1.39 11.44
C LEU A 394 9.68 1.94 10.10
N CYS A 395 9.85 3.24 9.86
CA CYS A 395 9.46 3.86 8.59
C CYS A 395 10.22 3.24 7.40
N LEU A 396 11.53 3.04 7.52
CA LEU A 396 12.34 2.36 6.49
C LEU A 396 11.95 0.89 6.28
N ILE A 397 11.54 0.19 7.33
CA ILE A 397 10.99 -1.16 7.22
C ILE A 397 9.67 -1.11 6.44
N THR A 398 8.77 -0.19 6.78
CA THR A 398 7.46 -0.07 6.09
C THR A 398 7.57 0.33 4.63
N SER A 399 8.60 1.08 4.22
CA SER A 399 8.85 1.34 2.79
C SER A 399 9.36 0.09 2.07
N THR A 400 10.05 -0.81 2.78
CA THR A 400 10.52 -2.09 2.25
C THR A 400 9.37 -3.11 2.11
N THR A 401 8.34 -3.06 2.97
CA THR A 401 7.22 -4.00 2.92
C THR A 401 6.34 -3.83 1.67
N ASN A 402 6.37 -2.67 1.01
CA ASN A 402 5.59 -2.37 -0.20
C ASN A 402 5.77 -3.42 -1.30
N PHE A 403 7.01 -3.86 -1.56
CA PHE A 403 7.29 -4.93 -2.53
C PHE A 403 6.52 -6.22 -2.22
N PHE A 404 6.57 -6.67 -0.97
CA PHE A 404 5.88 -7.90 -0.55
C PHE A 404 4.36 -7.76 -0.65
N LEU A 405 3.81 -6.57 -0.36
CA LEU A 405 2.40 -6.27 -0.56
C LEU A 405 2.00 -6.35 -2.04
N TYR A 406 2.82 -5.80 -2.94
CA TYR A 406 2.58 -5.88 -4.38
C TYR A 406 2.67 -7.31 -4.90
N VAL A 407 3.69 -8.08 -4.52
CA VAL A 407 3.80 -9.50 -4.87
C VAL A 407 2.59 -10.29 -4.35
N SER A 408 2.18 -10.08 -3.11
CA SER A 408 1.10 -10.87 -2.50
C SER A 408 -0.26 -10.56 -3.11
N LEU A 409 -0.57 -9.27 -3.32
CA LEU A 409 -1.93 -8.80 -3.60
C LEU A 409 -2.16 -8.41 -5.07
N ASN A 410 -1.11 -8.13 -5.84
CA ASN A 410 -1.22 -7.74 -7.24
C ASN A 410 -0.86 -8.89 -8.19
N LYS A 411 -1.88 -9.54 -8.76
CA LYS A 411 -1.69 -10.63 -9.74
C LYS A 411 -0.88 -10.19 -10.97
N HIS A 412 -1.12 -8.98 -11.48
CA HIS A 412 -0.42 -8.49 -12.67
C HIS A 412 1.06 -8.23 -12.39
N PHE A 413 1.38 -7.75 -11.18
CA PHE A 413 2.74 -7.56 -10.71
C PHE A 413 3.51 -8.89 -10.70
N ARG A 414 2.95 -9.95 -10.10
CA ARG A 414 3.60 -11.28 -10.07
C ARG A 414 3.88 -11.87 -11.44
N VAL A 415 2.93 -11.76 -12.37
CA VAL A 415 3.12 -12.28 -13.73
C VAL A 415 4.31 -11.61 -14.39
N HIS A 416 4.42 -10.28 -14.27
CA HIS A 416 5.51 -9.56 -14.92
C HIS A 416 6.85 -9.72 -14.19
N LEU A 417 6.84 -9.81 -12.86
CA LEU A 417 8.04 -10.14 -12.10
C LEU A 417 8.60 -11.51 -12.50
N ASN A 418 7.74 -12.52 -12.67
CA ASN A 418 8.17 -13.83 -13.15
C ASN A 418 8.70 -13.77 -14.59
N GLU A 419 8.07 -12.99 -15.49
CA GLU A 419 8.59 -12.76 -16.85
C GLU A 419 10.01 -12.16 -16.81
N LEU A 420 10.26 -11.18 -15.94
CA LEU A 420 11.59 -10.59 -15.73
C LEU A 420 12.60 -11.62 -15.21
N CYS A 421 12.23 -12.41 -14.20
CA CYS A 421 13.11 -13.44 -13.62
C CYS A 421 13.39 -14.63 -14.56
N CYS A 422 12.51 -14.90 -15.53
CA CYS A 422 12.72 -15.97 -16.51
C CYS A 422 13.54 -15.51 -17.73
N HIS A 423 13.72 -14.20 -17.93
CA HIS A 423 14.50 -13.62 -19.02
C HIS A 423 15.87 -13.07 -18.58
N ALA A 424 16.11 -12.97 -17.27
CA ALA A 424 17.42 -12.71 -16.67
C ALA A 424 18.13 -14.04 -16.36
#